data_AF-A0A2P0XM02-F1
#
_entry.id   AF-A0A2P0XM02-F1
#
_cell.length_a   1.000
_cell.length_b   1.000
_cell.length_c   1.000
_cell.angle_alpha   90.00
_cell.angle_beta   90.00
_cell.angle_gamma   90.00
#
_symmetry.space_group_name_H-M   'P 1'
#
loop_
_entity.id
_entity.type
_entity.pdbx_description
1 polymer ?
#
loop_
_entity_poly.entity_id
_entity_poly.type
_entity_poly.pdbx_seq_one_letter_code
_entity_poly.pdbx_strand_id
1 'polypeptide(L)'
;YYETAAWGLTDQADFLNLALALDTQLPAESLLSACQAIEKDLDRVRHEHWGPRTVDIDILLYGQEIWGTEHLKVPHPLMTQRAFVLVPLLE
;
A
#
# COMPACT_ATOMS: atom_id res chain seq x y z
N TYR A 1 7.06 -3.80 12.51
CA TYR A 1 6.55 -4.45 11.29
C TYR A 1 5.79 -5.70 11.71
N TYR A 2 4.83 -6.15 10.90
CA TYR A 2 3.97 -7.29 11.17
C TYR A 2 4.12 -8.33 10.07
N GLU A 3 4.38 -9.58 10.43
CA GLU A 3 4.36 -10.70 9.48
C GLU A 3 2.95 -11.29 9.45
N THR A 4 2.36 -11.40 8.25
CA THR A 4 0.98 -11.86 8.08
C THR A 4 0.85 -12.77 6.87
N ALA A 5 0.01 -13.80 6.99
CA ALA A 5 -0.31 -14.71 5.91
C ALA A 5 -0.73 -13.98 4.62
N ALA A 6 -0.31 -14.53 3.48
CA ALA A 6 -0.68 -14.02 2.16
C ALA A 6 -2.20 -14.00 1.94
N TRP A 7 -2.67 -12.93 1.30
CA TRP A 7 -4.09 -12.74 0.98
C TRP A 7 -4.34 -13.00 -0.51
N GLY A 8 -5.37 -13.80 -0.83
CA GLY A 8 -5.71 -14.18 -2.20
C GLY A 8 -4.99 -15.47 -2.63
N LEU A 9 -3.73 -15.36 -3.07
CA LEU A 9 -2.88 -16.53 -3.38
C LEU A 9 -2.12 -16.95 -2.13
N THR A 10 -2.42 -18.11 -1.55
CA THR A 10 -1.86 -18.52 -0.25
C THR A 10 -0.65 -19.44 -0.34
N ASP A 11 -0.34 -19.97 -1.53
CA ASP A 11 0.86 -20.78 -1.76
C ASP A 11 2.08 -19.88 -2.04
N GLN A 12 2.40 -19.04 -1.07
CA GLN A 12 3.55 -18.13 -1.10
C GLN A 12 3.99 -17.79 0.33
N ALA A 13 5.16 -17.15 0.47
CA ALA A 13 5.64 -16.68 1.76
C ALA A 13 4.72 -15.62 2.39
N ASP A 14 4.80 -15.47 3.71
CA ASP A 14 4.11 -14.41 4.42
C ASP A 14 4.61 -13.03 3.99
N PHE A 15 3.74 -12.02 4.11
CA PHE A 15 4.09 -10.63 3.84
C PHE A 15 4.52 -9.92 5.12
N LEU A 16 5.55 -9.08 4.99
CA LEU A 16 5.86 -8.06 5.98
C LEU A 16 5.05 -6.80 5.68
N ASN A 17 4.23 -6.37 6.64
CA ASN A 17 3.38 -5.20 6.55
C ASN A 17 3.79 -4.14 7.59
N LEU A 18 3.75 -2.88 7.19
CA LEU A 18 4.07 -1.73 8.01
C LEU A 18 3.26 -0.51 7.54
N ALA A 19 2.96 0.40 8.46
CA ALA A 19 2.39 1.70 8.16
C ALA A 19 3.43 2.78 8.48
N LEU A 20 3.41 3.87 7.71
CA LEU A 20 4.27 5.03 7.92
C LEU A 20 3.41 6.29 7.88
N ALA A 21 3.62 7.18 8.84
CA ALA A 21 3.12 8.55 8.80
C ALA A 21 4.25 9.47 8.33
N LEU A 22 3.93 10.40 7.44
CA LEU A 22 4.88 11.38 6.94
C LEU A 22 4.17 12.70 6.63
N ASP A 23 4.91 13.79 6.70
CA ASP A 23 4.49 15.09 6.19
C ASP A 23 5.02 15.27 4.77
N THR A 24 4.18 15.75 3.86
CA THR A 24 4.55 16.01 2.47
C THR A 24 3.91 17.28 1.95
N GLN A 25 4.59 17.94 1.02
CA GLN A 25 4.07 19.04 0.23
C GLN A 25 3.63 18.59 -1.18
N LEU A 26 3.86 17.31 -1.52
CA LEU A 26 3.45 16.75 -2.79
C LEU A 26 1.93 16.57 -2.83
N PRO A 27 1.23 17.04 -3.88
CA PRO A 27 -0.17 16.68 -4.11
C PRO A 27 -0.37 15.16 -4.14
N ALA A 28 -1.56 14.68 -3.80
CA ALA A 28 -1.87 13.26 -3.68
C ALA A 28 -1.50 12.43 -4.94
N GLU A 29 -1.73 12.96 -6.15
CA GLU A 29 -1.32 12.29 -7.41
C GLU A 29 0.20 12.25 -7.61
N SER A 30 0.91 13.30 -7.18
CA SER A 30 2.38 13.33 -7.21
C SER A 30 2.98 12.38 -6.17
N LEU A 31 2.35 12.26 -5.00
CA LEU A 31 2.71 11.26 -4.00
C LEU A 31 2.52 9.85 -4.54
N LEU A 32 1.39 9.56 -5.20
CA LEU A 32 1.15 8.27 -5.85
C LEU A 32 2.25 7.95 -6.88
N SER A 33 2.61 8.93 -7.71
CA SER A 33 3.66 8.78 -8.72
C SER A 33 5.02 8.50 -8.08
N ALA A 34 5.33 9.14 -6.94
CA ALA A 34 6.54 8.90 -6.18
C ALA A 34 6.57 7.49 -5.56
N CYS A 35 5.45 7.02 -4.99
CA CYS A 35 5.33 5.66 -4.47
C CYS A 35 5.57 4.62 -5.57
N GLN A 36 4.94 4.79 -6.74
CA GLN A 36 5.13 3.89 -7.90
C GLN A 36 6.56 3.88 -8.42
N ALA A 37 7.26 5.02 -8.38
CA ALA A 37 8.67 5.10 -8.75
C ALA A 37 9.55 4.28 -7.79
N ILE A 38 9.32 4.40 -6.48
CA ILE A 38 10.04 3.61 -5.47
C ILE A 38 9.82 2.11 -5.68
N GLU A 39 8.57 1.70 -5.93
CA GLU A 39 8.28 0.29 -6.21
C GLU A 39 9.02 -0.22 -7.44
N LYS A 40 9.07 0.58 -8.51
CA LYS A 40 9.78 0.25 -9.74
C LYS A 40 11.30 0.12 -9.49
N ASP A 41 11.87 1.04 -8.72
CA ASP A 41 13.30 1.04 -8.38
C ASP A 41 13.68 -0.14 -7.47
N LEU A 42 12.72 -0.68 -6.71
CA LEU A 42 12.84 -1.90 -5.90
C LEU A 42 12.44 -3.17 -6.66
N ASP A 43 12.52 -3.14 -7.99
CA ASP A 43 12.25 -4.26 -8.89
C ASP A 43 10.88 -4.92 -8.63
N ARG A 44 9.81 -4.13 -8.44
CA ARG A 44 8.45 -4.66 -8.42
C ARG A 44 8.10 -5.26 -9.79
N VAL A 45 8.28 -6.58 -9.94
CA VAL A 45 7.89 -7.32 -11.14
C VAL A 45 6.55 -8.00 -10.93
N ARG A 46 5.54 -7.61 -11.72
CA ARG A 46 4.21 -8.22 -11.66
C ARG A 46 4.17 -9.49 -12.53
N HIS A 47 4.59 -10.61 -11.96
CA HIS A 47 4.52 -11.90 -12.65
C HIS A 47 3.12 -12.52 -12.64
N GLU A 48 2.39 -12.38 -11.53
CA GLU A 48 1.07 -12.98 -11.32
C GLU A 48 0.14 -12.04 -10.54
N HIS A 49 -1.16 -12.12 -10.78
CA HIS A 49 -2.15 -11.37 -10.00
C HIS A 49 -2.17 -11.94 -8.56
N TRP A 50 -1.91 -11.09 -7.56
CA TRP A 50 -1.73 -11.46 -6.14
C TRP A 50 -0.49 -12.31 -5.82
N GLY A 51 0.44 -12.43 -6.76
CA GLY A 51 1.71 -13.10 -6.51
C GLY A 51 2.63 -12.33 -5.56
N PRO A 52 3.79 -12.93 -5.24
CA PRO A 52 4.84 -12.29 -4.46
C PRO A 52 5.27 -10.97 -5.10
N ARG A 53 5.55 -9.97 -4.27
CA ARG A 53 6.06 -8.67 -4.71
C ARG A 53 7.16 -8.23 -3.76
N THR A 54 8.20 -7.60 -4.32
CA THR A 54 9.32 -7.06 -3.54
C THR A 54 8.84 -5.97 -2.59
N VAL A 55 7.96 -5.09 -3.07
CA VAL A 55 7.32 -4.04 -2.27
C VAL A 55 5.99 -3.63 -2.90
N ASP A 56 5.08 -3.13 -2.06
CA ASP A 56 3.78 -2.58 -2.42
C ASP A 56 3.51 -1.39 -1.51
N ILE A 57 3.25 -0.22 -2.09
CA ILE A 57 3.06 1.03 -1.36
C ILE A 57 1.66 1.57 -1.65
N ASP A 58 0.77 1.40 -0.68
CA ASP A 58 -0.60 1.92 -0.72
C ASP A 58 -0.72 3.24 0.04
N ILE A 59 -1.34 4.25 -0.58
CA ILE A 59 -1.75 5.48 0.13
C ILE A 59 -3.06 5.18 0.87
N LEU A 60 -2.99 5.05 2.19
CA LEU A 60 -4.14 4.74 3.03
C LEU A 60 -5.02 5.97 3.28
N LEU A 61 -4.38 7.08 3.67
CA LEU A 61 -4.98 8.35 4.04
C LEU A 61 -4.13 9.49 3.49
N TYR A 62 -4.74 10.64 3.22
CA TYR A 62 -4.06 11.85 2.80
C TYR A 62 -4.71 13.06 3.48
N GLY A 63 -4.16 13.48 4.61
CA GLY A 63 -4.76 14.50 5.46
C GLY A 63 -6.22 14.17 5.81
N GLN A 64 -7.13 15.09 5.51
CA GLN A 64 -8.59 14.92 5.63
C GLN A 64 -9.28 14.88 4.26
N GLU A 65 -8.51 14.67 3.20
CA GLU A 65 -9.01 14.75 1.83
C GLU A 65 -9.65 13.42 1.39
N ILE A 66 -10.63 13.54 0.48
CA ILE A 66 -11.28 12.40 -0.16
C ILE A 66 -11.01 12.50 -1.66
N TRP A 67 -10.39 11.46 -2.21
CA TRP A 67 -10.06 11.32 -3.62
C TRP A 67 -10.73 10.09 -4.20
N GLY A 68 -11.22 10.22 -5.44
CA GLY A 68 -11.95 9.16 -6.13
C GLY A 68 -11.73 9.19 -7.63
N THR A 69 -10.49 9.32 -8.07
CA THR A 69 -10.15 9.24 -9.50
C THR A 69 -10.03 7.77 -9.93
N GLU A 70 -9.84 7.55 -11.23
CA GLU A 70 -9.57 6.21 -11.77
C GLU A 70 -8.28 5.61 -11.19
N HIS A 71 -7.30 6.47 -10.88
CA HIS A 71 -5.95 6.06 -10.47
C HIS A 71 -5.69 6.16 -8.96
N LEU A 72 -6.47 6.97 -8.23
CA LEU A 72 -6.28 7.17 -6.79
C LEU A 72 -7.62 7.23 -6.05
N LYS A 73 -7.75 6.37 -5.04
CA LYS A 73 -8.88 6.34 -4.11
C LYS A 73 -8.37 6.48 -2.68
N VAL A 74 -8.72 7.58 -2.03
CA VAL A 74 -8.33 7.88 -0.65
C VAL A 74 -9.58 8.36 0.11
N PRO A 75 -9.89 7.84 1.31
CA PRO A 75 -9.22 6.73 2.00
C PRO A 75 -9.19 5.43 1.18
N HIS A 76 -8.16 4.62 1.38
CA HIS A 76 -8.03 3.36 0.62
C HIS A 76 -9.26 2.46 0.88
N PRO A 77 -9.98 2.02 -0.17
CA PRO A 77 -11.34 1.50 -0.05
C PRO A 77 -11.45 0.19 0.76
N LEU A 78 -10.35 -0.56 0.85
CA LEU A 78 -10.29 -1.83 1.59
C LEU A 78 -9.48 -1.74 2.88
N MET A 79 -9.00 -0.55 3.29
CA MET A 79 -8.13 -0.44 4.47
C MET A 79 -8.81 -0.95 5.74
N THR A 80 -10.11 -0.69 5.90
CA THR A 80 -10.89 -1.10 7.07
C THR A 80 -11.23 -2.59 7.09
N GLN A 81 -11.00 -3.29 5.99
CA GLN A 81 -11.27 -4.73 5.85
C GLN A 81 -10.01 -5.57 6.01
N ARG A 82 -8.84 -4.95 6.21
CA ARG A 82 -7.53 -5.60 6.21
C ARG A 82 -6.83 -5.37 7.55
N ALA A 83 -6.75 -6.42 8.36
CA ALA A 83 -6.07 -6.37 9.67
C ALA A 83 -4.59 -5.98 9.53
N PHE A 84 -3.89 -6.51 8.51
CA PHE A 84 -2.50 -6.18 8.23
C PHE A 84 -2.27 -4.72 7.82
N VAL A 85 -3.35 -3.95 7.56
CA VAL A 85 -3.30 -2.50 7.34
C VAL A 85 -3.64 -1.76 8.62
N LEU A 86 -4.74 -2.13 9.29
CA LEU A 86 -5.21 -1.41 10.49
C LEU A 86 -4.31 -1.60 11.70
N VAL A 87 -3.79 -2.81 11.92
CA VAL A 87 -2.97 -3.10 13.10
C VAL A 87 -1.67 -2.27 13.09
N PRO A 88 -0.87 -2.24 12.00
CA PRO A 88 0.29 -1.36 11.96
C PRO A 88 -0.06 0.14 11.99
N LEU A 89 -1.24 0.54 11.49
CA LEU A 89 -1.67 1.95 11.47
C LEU A 89 -2.03 2.49 12.86
N LEU A 90 -2.35 1.62 13.83
CA LEU A 90 -2.70 2.00 15.19
C LEU A 90 -1.49 2.23 16.11
N GLU A 91 -0.28 1.86 15.67
CA GLU A 91 0.99 2.04 16.40
C GLU A 91 1.62 3.41 16.11
#